data_AF-A0A6P3Q7V0-F1
#
_entry.id   AF-A0A6P3Q7V0-F1
#
_cell.length_a   1.000
_cell.length_b   1.000
_cell.length_c   1.000
_cell.angle_alpha   90.00
_cell.angle_beta   90.00
_cell.angle_gamma   90.00
#
_symmetry.space_group_name_H-M   'P 1'
#
loop_
_entity.id
_entity.type
_entity.pdbx_description
1 polymer ?
#
loop_
_entity_poly.entity_id
_entity_poly.type
_entity_poly.pdbx_seq_one_letter_code
_entity_poly.pdbx_strand_id
1 'polypeptide(L)'
;MRDPLTSCSYNQMYKNLKEFSQNGENFCKQVTSILQQRANLEFNYAKGLQKLAIKLSKALQSTKKNCVVSAWAWISEGMKSAADLHQKLGKAIELEAVKPTHQVLSVHEKKRKSLDNEVEKTANLFISNWNQQMKAKKKLMVNTKKHEALYHLVESSKQTVTEREKQKLLNKLKKSTEKLSKEDENYYQKNMAGCSTRLKWENMLENSYQSILELEKERIQLLCNNLNQYTQHISIFGQTLTTCHEQIHCAISKIDVEKDIQALIEETAISATENKSEFLLTDYFSILELEKERIQLLCNNLNQYTQHISIFGQTLTTCHEQIHCAISKIDVEKDIQALIEETAISATENKSEFLLTDYFVSLELMLKAYSSNSSFSDPESQKNTAALMDEINLKLNLLQANSYKLSSVLAELEQRPQPSHPYSNSIFKWKEKQQTHSYVKISRPFLTKRSENVVNSSSTGGQSNPSSSSTASGVAQYGNSLCKALYPFQARQDDELNLERGDIVTVHTKNEEGWWFGSLNGKKGHFPAAYVEELPSNAGYTGIKQDSQRAALQAL
;
A
#
# COMPACT_ATOMS: atom_id res chain seq x y z
N MET A 1 -35.83 10.44 0.47
CA MET A 1 -34.92 9.38 0.95
C MET A 1 -33.68 9.44 0.07
N ARG A 2 -32.49 9.19 0.65
CA ARG A 2 -31.22 9.18 -0.10
C ARG A 2 -31.19 7.98 -1.06
N ASP A 3 -30.24 7.98 -2.00
CA ASP A 3 -29.96 6.83 -2.87
C ASP A 3 -29.58 5.61 -2.00
N PRO A 4 -30.33 4.49 -2.10
CA PRO A 4 -30.09 3.32 -1.27
C PRO A 4 -28.71 2.67 -1.47
N LEU A 5 -28.04 2.90 -2.61
CA LEU A 5 -26.68 2.42 -2.84
C LEU A 5 -25.63 3.23 -2.07
N THR A 6 -25.82 4.55 -1.96
CA THR A 6 -24.85 5.46 -1.31
C THR A 6 -24.84 5.33 0.21
N SER A 7 -25.94 4.85 0.81
CA SER A 7 -26.03 4.57 2.24
C SER A 7 -25.51 3.19 2.65
N CYS A 8 -25.02 2.38 1.72
CA CYS A 8 -24.53 1.02 2.01
C CYS A 8 -23.00 1.03 2.21
N SER A 9 -22.55 0.76 3.45
CA SER A 9 -21.12 0.67 3.78
C SER A 9 -20.40 -0.43 3.00
N TYR A 10 -21.00 -1.61 2.85
CA TYR A 10 -20.47 -2.72 2.05
C TYR A 10 -20.21 -2.32 0.59
N ASN A 11 -21.06 -1.48 -0.01
CA ASN A 11 -20.87 -0.97 -1.37
C ASN A 11 -19.67 -0.01 -1.46
N GLN A 12 -19.43 0.80 -0.42
CA GLN A 12 -18.24 1.65 -0.36
C GLN A 12 -16.96 0.84 -0.16
N MET A 13 -16.96 -0.15 0.75
CA MET A 13 -15.82 -1.04 0.98
C MET A 13 -15.44 -1.83 -0.28
N TYR A 14 -16.44 -2.36 -0.99
CA TYR A 14 -16.25 -3.03 -2.27
C TYR A 14 -15.62 -2.11 -3.34
N LYS A 15 -16.09 -0.85 -3.45
CA LYS A 15 -15.51 0.13 -4.38
C LYS A 15 -14.07 0.49 -4.01
N ASN A 16 -13.78 0.75 -2.75
CA ASN A 16 -12.43 1.07 -2.26
C ASN A 16 -11.46 -0.09 -2.56
N LEU A 17 -11.84 -1.33 -2.24
CA LEU A 17 -11.00 -2.51 -2.51
C LEU A 17 -10.82 -2.76 -4.02
N LYS A 18 -11.86 -2.50 -4.84
CA LYS A 18 -11.76 -2.58 -6.30
C LYS A 18 -10.77 -1.55 -6.86
N GLU A 19 -10.79 -0.32 -6.38
CA GLU A 19 -9.84 0.73 -6.77
C GLU A 19 -8.40 0.36 -6.36
N PHE A 20 -8.22 -0.09 -5.11
CA PHE A 20 -6.94 -0.60 -4.63
C PHE A 20 -6.40 -1.75 -5.51
N SER A 21 -7.25 -2.72 -5.83
CA SER A 21 -6.91 -3.84 -6.72
C SER A 21 -6.51 -3.38 -8.13
N GLN A 22 -7.20 -2.37 -8.67
CA GLN A 22 -6.87 -1.82 -9.98
C GLN A 22 -5.51 -1.10 -9.98
N ASN A 23 -5.20 -0.39 -8.91
CA ASN A 23 -3.88 0.24 -8.71
C ASN A 23 -2.79 -0.83 -8.53
N GLY A 24 -3.06 -1.89 -7.78
CA GLY A 24 -2.18 -3.05 -7.59
C GLY A 24 -1.87 -3.79 -8.90
N GLU A 25 -2.87 -3.98 -9.77
CA GLU A 25 -2.66 -4.51 -11.12
C GLU A 25 -1.76 -3.61 -11.97
N ASN A 26 -2.02 -2.29 -11.97
CA ASN A 26 -1.25 -1.31 -12.75
C ASN A 26 0.22 -1.26 -12.30
N PHE A 27 0.48 -1.33 -11.00
CA PHE A 27 1.83 -1.46 -10.45
C PHE A 27 2.49 -2.77 -10.90
N CYS A 28 1.78 -3.90 -10.81
CA CYS A 28 2.28 -5.21 -11.21
C CYS A 28 2.66 -5.25 -12.71
N LYS A 29 1.88 -4.60 -13.58
CA LYS A 29 2.20 -4.42 -15.01
C LYS A 29 3.48 -3.60 -15.24
N GLN A 30 3.70 -2.53 -14.46
CA GLN A 30 4.92 -1.71 -14.54
C GLN A 30 6.16 -2.52 -14.13
N VAL A 31 6.11 -3.21 -12.98
CA VAL A 31 7.19 -4.11 -12.52
C VAL A 31 7.49 -5.19 -13.56
N THR A 32 6.45 -5.80 -14.15
CA THR A 32 6.60 -6.81 -15.20
C THR A 32 7.27 -6.24 -16.46
N SER A 33 6.93 -5.00 -16.85
CA SER A 33 7.58 -4.31 -17.97
C SER A 33 9.07 -4.06 -17.70
N ILE A 34 9.42 -3.61 -16.48
CA ILE A 34 10.82 -3.42 -16.05
C ILE A 34 11.59 -4.74 -16.11
N LEU A 35 11.02 -5.84 -15.61
CA LEU A 35 11.65 -7.17 -15.66
C LEU A 35 11.83 -7.68 -17.09
N GLN A 36 10.87 -7.47 -17.99
CA GLN A 36 11.02 -7.81 -19.40
C GLN A 36 12.11 -6.95 -20.09
N GLN A 37 12.18 -5.65 -19.79
CA GLN A 37 13.26 -4.78 -20.27
C GLN A 37 14.62 -5.26 -19.75
N ARG A 38 14.72 -5.64 -18.47
CA ARG A 38 15.93 -6.21 -17.88
C ARG A 38 16.36 -7.49 -18.60
N ALA A 39 15.45 -8.45 -18.82
CA ALA A 39 15.76 -9.67 -19.57
C ALA A 39 16.25 -9.38 -21.00
N ASN A 40 15.63 -8.42 -21.70
CA ASN A 40 16.05 -8.00 -23.03
C ASN A 40 17.47 -7.39 -23.04
N LEU A 41 17.85 -6.64 -22.00
CA LEU A 41 19.21 -6.12 -21.85
C LEU A 41 20.22 -7.26 -21.67
N GLU A 42 19.91 -8.28 -20.85
CA GLU A 42 20.78 -9.46 -20.68
C GLU A 42 21.01 -10.20 -22.01
N PHE A 43 19.95 -10.42 -22.79
CA PHE A 43 20.06 -11.06 -24.11
C PHE A 43 20.90 -10.24 -25.11
N ASN A 44 20.76 -8.91 -25.09
CA ASN A 44 21.52 -8.02 -25.95
C ASN A 44 23.01 -8.02 -25.58
N TYR A 45 23.32 -7.96 -24.28
CA TYR A 45 24.69 -8.01 -23.79
C TYR A 45 25.35 -9.36 -24.09
N ALA A 46 24.68 -10.48 -23.78
CA ALA A 46 25.11 -11.83 -24.13
C ALA A 46 25.45 -11.96 -25.63
N LYS A 47 24.57 -11.46 -26.51
CA LYS A 47 24.77 -11.50 -27.97
C LYS A 47 25.93 -10.62 -28.44
N GLY A 48 26.22 -9.52 -27.74
CA GLY A 48 27.40 -8.69 -27.97
C GLY A 48 28.68 -9.41 -27.59
N LEU A 49 28.73 -9.93 -26.36
CA LEU A 49 29.90 -10.60 -25.80
C LEU A 49 30.25 -11.89 -26.55
N GLN A 50 29.25 -12.69 -26.94
CA GLN A 50 29.44 -13.89 -27.77
C GLN A 50 30.06 -13.55 -29.14
N LYS A 51 29.69 -12.41 -29.76
CA LYS A 51 30.29 -11.97 -31.03
C LYS A 51 31.76 -11.57 -30.86
N LEU A 52 32.10 -10.89 -29.75
CA LEU A 52 33.49 -10.53 -29.43
C LEU A 52 34.33 -11.78 -29.19
N ALA A 53 33.83 -12.72 -28.39
CA ALA A 53 34.46 -14.01 -28.15
C ALA A 53 34.75 -14.78 -29.45
N ILE A 54 33.77 -14.89 -30.36
CA ILE A 54 33.95 -15.57 -31.65
C ILE A 54 35.01 -14.86 -32.52
N LYS A 55 35.05 -13.52 -32.52
CA LYS A 55 36.08 -12.76 -33.26
C LYS A 55 37.48 -12.99 -32.67
N LEU A 56 37.63 -12.94 -31.35
CA LEU A 56 38.89 -13.17 -30.66
C LEU A 56 39.39 -14.61 -30.88
N SER A 57 38.52 -15.62 -30.68
CA SER A 57 38.82 -17.02 -31.00
C SER A 57 39.36 -17.20 -32.43
N LYS A 58 38.78 -16.53 -33.43
CA LYS A 58 39.24 -16.60 -34.82
C LYS A 58 40.59 -15.90 -35.05
N ALA A 59 40.82 -14.74 -34.44
CA ALA A 59 42.12 -14.05 -34.55
C ALA A 59 43.27 -14.89 -33.96
N LEU A 60 43.02 -15.59 -32.86
CA LEU A 60 43.98 -16.48 -32.22
C LEU A 60 44.29 -17.74 -33.05
N GLN A 61 43.35 -18.22 -33.88
CA GLN A 61 43.58 -19.37 -34.77
C GLN A 61 44.64 -19.10 -35.86
N SER A 62 44.76 -17.84 -36.29
CA SER A 62 45.81 -17.40 -37.22
C SER A 62 47.15 -17.06 -36.55
N THR A 63 47.22 -17.10 -35.22
CA THR A 63 48.46 -16.80 -34.46
C THR A 63 49.10 -18.10 -33.98
N LYS A 64 50.44 -18.09 -33.87
CA LYS A 64 51.18 -19.21 -33.29
C LYS A 64 50.78 -19.45 -31.84
N LYS A 65 50.65 -20.72 -31.42
CA LYS A 65 50.46 -21.07 -30.02
C LYS A 65 51.71 -20.73 -29.20
N ASN A 66 51.53 -19.85 -28.22
CA ASN A 66 52.48 -19.54 -27.16
C ASN A 66 51.68 -19.27 -25.84
N CYS A 67 52.32 -18.93 -24.72
CA CYS A 67 51.61 -18.76 -23.45
C CYS A 67 50.67 -17.53 -23.49
N VAL A 68 51.07 -16.44 -24.16
CA VAL A 68 50.24 -15.23 -24.33
C VAL A 68 48.96 -15.52 -25.13
N VAL A 69 49.08 -16.22 -26.26
CA VAL A 69 47.94 -16.66 -27.10
C VAL A 69 47.03 -17.64 -26.34
N SER A 70 47.62 -18.46 -25.46
CA SER A 70 46.86 -19.35 -24.57
C SER A 70 46.05 -18.58 -23.52
N ALA A 71 46.62 -17.53 -22.92
CA ALA A 71 45.89 -16.65 -22.00
C ALA A 71 44.76 -15.87 -22.70
N TRP A 72 44.99 -15.36 -23.91
CA TRP A 72 43.94 -14.75 -24.72
C TRP A 72 42.83 -15.75 -25.11
N ALA A 73 43.17 -17.03 -25.32
CA ALA A 73 42.17 -18.07 -25.56
C ALA A 73 41.28 -18.31 -24.32
N TRP A 74 41.84 -18.30 -23.11
CA TRP A 74 41.07 -18.36 -21.86
C TRP A 74 40.11 -17.18 -21.70
N ILE A 75 40.51 -15.98 -22.09
CA ILE A 75 39.62 -14.81 -22.08
C ILE A 75 38.51 -14.93 -23.12
N SER A 76 38.86 -15.42 -24.31
CA SER A 76 37.85 -15.72 -25.32
C SER A 76 36.84 -16.77 -24.85
N GLU A 77 37.22 -17.70 -23.98
CA GLU A 77 36.31 -18.68 -23.40
C GLU A 77 35.48 -18.09 -22.25
N GLY A 78 36.12 -17.34 -21.34
CA GLY A 78 35.42 -16.63 -20.26
C GLY A 78 34.36 -15.64 -20.78
N MET A 79 34.61 -14.99 -21.92
CA MET A 79 33.60 -14.18 -22.62
C MET A 79 32.39 -15.02 -23.09
N LYS A 80 32.58 -16.27 -23.55
CA LYS A 80 31.46 -17.17 -23.90
C LYS A 80 30.70 -17.62 -22.66
N SER A 81 31.42 -18.01 -21.60
CA SER A 81 30.82 -18.42 -20.33
C SER A 81 29.98 -17.31 -19.70
N ALA A 82 30.48 -16.07 -19.70
CA ALA A 82 29.72 -14.91 -19.27
C ALA A 82 28.52 -14.64 -20.19
N ALA A 83 28.66 -14.78 -21.52
CA ALA A 83 27.54 -14.60 -22.45
C ALA A 83 26.41 -15.63 -22.22
N ASP A 84 26.74 -16.91 -22.01
CA ASP A 84 25.78 -17.95 -21.64
C ASP A 84 25.13 -17.67 -20.28
N LEU A 85 25.90 -17.18 -19.29
CA LEU A 85 25.39 -16.81 -17.98
C LEU A 85 24.37 -15.64 -18.04
N HIS A 86 24.66 -14.59 -18.81
CA HIS A 86 23.70 -13.52 -19.10
C HIS A 86 22.46 -14.06 -19.84
N GLN A 87 22.63 -14.96 -20.82
CA GLN A 87 21.51 -15.58 -21.52
C GLN A 87 20.63 -16.43 -20.59
N LYS A 88 21.22 -17.13 -19.61
CA LYS A 88 20.51 -17.88 -18.57
C LYS A 88 19.74 -16.95 -17.64
N LEU A 89 20.36 -15.86 -17.15
CA LEU A 89 19.70 -14.87 -16.30
C LEU A 89 18.48 -14.24 -17.00
N GLY A 90 18.62 -13.82 -18.26
CA GLY A 90 17.50 -13.28 -19.04
C GLY A 90 16.35 -14.28 -19.20
N LYS A 91 16.66 -15.56 -19.48
CA LYS A 91 15.64 -16.63 -19.58
C LYS A 91 14.94 -16.89 -18.25
N ALA A 92 15.68 -16.90 -17.14
CA ALA A 92 15.12 -17.10 -15.80
C ALA A 92 14.12 -15.99 -15.46
N ILE A 93 14.48 -14.72 -15.68
CA ILE A 93 13.59 -13.57 -15.47
C ILE A 93 12.31 -13.70 -16.32
N GLU A 94 12.42 -14.08 -17.59
CA GLU A 94 11.25 -14.29 -18.45
C GLU A 94 10.35 -15.44 -18.00
N LEU A 95 10.95 -16.59 -17.66
CA LEU A 95 10.22 -17.83 -17.39
C LEU A 95 9.60 -17.88 -15.99
N GLU A 96 10.29 -17.31 -14.99
CA GLU A 96 9.92 -17.47 -13.58
C GLU A 96 9.19 -16.24 -13.02
N ALA A 97 9.50 -15.03 -13.51
CA ALA A 97 8.80 -13.81 -13.08
C ALA A 97 7.82 -13.26 -14.13
N VAL A 98 8.25 -13.03 -15.37
CA VAL A 98 7.43 -12.30 -16.36
C VAL A 98 6.23 -13.12 -16.85
N LYS A 99 6.42 -14.38 -17.23
CA LYS A 99 5.31 -15.23 -17.75
C LYS A 99 4.27 -15.57 -16.67
N PRO A 100 4.65 -15.98 -15.44
CA PRO A 100 3.67 -16.24 -14.38
C PRO A 100 2.87 -14.99 -14.00
N THR A 101 3.52 -13.82 -13.96
CA THR A 101 2.81 -12.55 -13.67
C THR A 101 1.76 -12.21 -14.72
N HIS A 102 2.07 -12.33 -16.02
CA HIS A 102 1.06 -12.16 -17.07
C HIS A 102 -0.10 -13.17 -16.97
N GLN A 103 0.19 -14.43 -16.62
CA GLN A 103 -0.82 -15.47 -16.47
C GLN A 103 -1.77 -15.17 -15.30
N VAL A 104 -1.23 -14.84 -14.12
CA VAL A 104 -2.03 -14.52 -12.93
C VAL A 104 -2.88 -13.27 -13.14
N LEU A 105 -2.30 -12.19 -13.68
CA LEU A 105 -3.06 -10.96 -13.96
C LEU A 105 -4.23 -11.20 -14.94
N SER A 106 -4.03 -12.02 -15.98
CA SER A 106 -5.09 -12.43 -16.92
C SER A 106 -6.24 -13.21 -16.26
N VAL A 107 -5.92 -14.08 -15.29
CA VAL A 107 -6.92 -14.81 -14.49
C VAL A 107 -7.66 -13.87 -13.54
N HIS A 108 -6.93 -12.98 -12.85
CA HIS A 108 -7.47 -11.98 -11.93
C HIS A 108 -8.42 -11.00 -12.62
N GLU A 109 -8.06 -10.49 -13.81
CA GLU A 109 -8.91 -9.61 -14.61
C GLU A 109 -10.24 -10.27 -14.99
N LYS A 110 -10.22 -11.54 -15.43
CA LYS A 110 -11.43 -12.30 -15.77
C LYS A 110 -12.33 -12.50 -14.54
N LYS A 111 -11.74 -12.87 -13.39
CA LYS A 111 -12.51 -13.09 -12.16
C LYS A 111 -13.12 -11.80 -11.61
N ARG A 112 -12.37 -10.68 -11.59
CA ARG A 112 -12.89 -9.35 -11.19
C ARG A 112 -14.04 -8.89 -12.10
N LYS A 113 -13.91 -9.03 -13.43
CA LYS A 113 -14.99 -8.75 -14.38
C LYS A 113 -16.24 -9.62 -14.14
N SER A 114 -16.08 -10.88 -13.76
CA SER A 114 -17.23 -11.74 -13.41
C SER A 114 -17.97 -11.22 -12.18
N LEU A 115 -17.25 -10.91 -11.10
CA LEU A 115 -17.80 -10.39 -9.85
C LEU A 115 -18.51 -9.05 -10.04
N ASP A 116 -17.88 -8.12 -10.77
CA ASP A 116 -18.47 -6.82 -11.14
C ASP A 116 -19.85 -6.99 -11.79
N ASN A 117 -19.96 -7.89 -12.76
CA ASN A 117 -21.22 -8.15 -13.46
C ASN A 117 -22.30 -8.74 -12.54
N GLU A 118 -21.94 -9.51 -11.52
CA GLU A 118 -22.89 -10.10 -10.56
C GLU A 118 -23.34 -9.09 -9.49
N VAL A 119 -22.42 -8.26 -9.01
CA VAL A 119 -22.72 -7.12 -8.13
C VAL A 119 -23.63 -6.12 -8.85
N GLU A 120 -23.36 -5.78 -10.10
CA GLU A 120 -24.20 -4.86 -10.88
C GLU A 120 -25.61 -5.44 -11.12
N LYS A 121 -25.73 -6.71 -11.53
CA LYS A 121 -27.03 -7.38 -11.71
C LYS A 121 -27.86 -7.38 -10.41
N THR A 122 -27.24 -7.69 -9.28
CA THR A 122 -27.94 -7.73 -7.98
C THR A 122 -28.30 -6.33 -7.47
N ALA A 123 -27.43 -5.34 -7.66
CA ALA A 123 -27.72 -3.93 -7.38
C ALA A 123 -28.92 -3.42 -8.20
N ASN A 124 -28.97 -3.71 -9.50
CA ASN A 124 -30.06 -3.30 -10.38
C ASN A 124 -31.42 -3.90 -9.97
N LEU A 125 -31.45 -5.15 -9.49
CA LEU A 125 -32.67 -5.76 -8.94
C LEU A 125 -33.12 -5.06 -7.64
N PHE A 126 -32.19 -4.73 -6.76
CA PHE A 126 -32.47 -3.99 -5.52
C PHE A 126 -33.01 -2.57 -5.80
N ILE A 127 -32.37 -1.81 -6.70
CA ILE A 127 -32.83 -0.48 -7.13
C ILE A 127 -34.23 -0.56 -7.76
N SER A 128 -34.49 -1.58 -8.59
CA SER A 128 -35.80 -1.79 -9.20
C SER A 128 -36.88 -2.04 -8.14
N ASN A 129 -36.62 -2.91 -7.16
CA ASN A 129 -37.53 -3.13 -6.03
C ASN A 129 -37.76 -1.85 -5.23
N TRP A 130 -36.70 -1.15 -4.81
CA TRP A 130 -36.78 0.08 -4.03
C TRP A 130 -37.65 1.15 -4.73
N ASN A 131 -37.49 1.30 -6.04
CA ASN A 131 -38.34 2.18 -6.85
C ASN A 131 -39.83 1.77 -6.83
N GLN A 132 -40.14 0.46 -6.82
CA GLN A 132 -41.51 -0.03 -6.68
C GLN A 132 -42.06 0.18 -5.27
N GLN A 133 -41.25 -0.04 -4.23
CA GLN A 133 -41.59 0.24 -2.83
C GLN A 133 -41.90 1.72 -2.64
N MET A 134 -41.08 2.63 -3.17
CA MET A 134 -41.29 4.08 -3.11
C MET A 134 -42.56 4.52 -3.84
N LYS A 135 -42.90 3.89 -4.98
CA LYS A 135 -44.19 4.10 -5.67
C LYS A 135 -45.38 3.62 -4.83
N ALA A 136 -45.28 2.43 -4.21
CA ALA A 136 -46.32 1.88 -3.34
C ALA A 136 -46.52 2.74 -2.08
N LYS A 137 -45.45 3.15 -1.39
CA LYS A 137 -45.48 4.02 -0.21
C LYS A 137 -46.18 5.35 -0.48
N LYS A 138 -45.86 6.00 -1.61
CA LYS A 138 -46.54 7.24 -2.05
C LYS A 138 -48.03 7.01 -2.29
N LYS A 139 -48.40 5.90 -2.93
CA LYS A 139 -49.80 5.55 -3.23
C LYS A 139 -50.60 5.23 -1.95
N LEU A 140 -50.01 4.48 -1.02
CA LEU A 140 -50.54 4.21 0.31
C LEU A 140 -50.81 5.54 1.05
N MET A 141 -49.79 6.38 1.24
CA MET A 141 -49.92 7.69 1.90
C MET A 141 -51.04 8.57 1.31
N VAL A 142 -51.21 8.60 -0.01
CA VAL A 142 -52.29 9.35 -0.67
C VAL A 142 -53.67 8.74 -0.38
N ASN A 143 -53.80 7.42 -0.29
CA ASN A 143 -55.04 6.77 0.11
C ASN A 143 -55.32 6.95 1.61
N THR A 144 -54.30 6.92 2.49
CA THR A 144 -54.44 7.19 3.93
C THR A 144 -55.01 8.58 4.17
N LYS A 145 -54.42 9.63 3.59
CA LYS A 145 -54.92 11.02 3.69
C LYS A 145 -56.37 11.18 3.20
N LYS A 146 -56.75 10.45 2.13
CA LYS A 146 -58.13 10.44 1.64
C LYS A 146 -59.08 9.70 2.58
N HIS A 147 -58.61 8.64 3.25
CA HIS A 147 -59.37 7.90 4.24
C HIS A 147 -59.60 8.73 5.51
N GLU A 148 -58.56 9.37 6.05
CA GLU A 148 -58.61 10.29 7.20
C GLU A 148 -59.61 11.43 6.94
N ALA A 149 -59.53 12.08 5.77
CA ALA A 149 -60.48 13.13 5.40
C ALA A 149 -61.94 12.63 5.30
N LEU A 150 -62.15 11.42 4.77
CA LEU A 150 -63.48 10.78 4.74
C LEU A 150 -63.96 10.39 6.14
N TYR A 151 -63.07 9.95 7.03
CA TYR A 151 -63.36 9.59 8.40
C TYR A 151 -63.84 10.81 9.20
N HIS A 152 -63.07 11.91 9.17
CA HIS A 152 -63.45 13.17 9.83
C HIS A 152 -64.75 13.75 9.27
N LEU A 153 -65.00 13.64 7.95
CA LEU A 153 -66.27 14.03 7.36
C LEU A 153 -67.44 13.19 7.90
N VAL A 154 -67.30 11.86 7.96
CA VAL A 154 -68.31 10.96 8.55
C VAL A 154 -68.56 11.29 10.02
N GLU A 155 -67.51 11.61 10.77
CA GLU A 155 -67.57 11.94 12.19
C GLU A 155 -68.29 13.27 12.47
N SER A 156 -67.92 14.34 11.76
CA SER A 156 -68.58 15.65 11.84
C SER A 156 -70.05 15.64 11.38
N SER A 157 -70.43 14.65 10.56
CA SER A 157 -71.78 14.46 10.02
C SER A 157 -72.73 13.72 10.98
N LYS A 158 -72.25 13.21 12.14
CA LYS A 158 -73.02 12.33 13.04
C LYS A 158 -74.31 12.94 13.60
N GLN A 159 -74.37 14.27 13.82
CA GLN A 159 -75.54 14.96 14.37
C GLN A 159 -76.48 15.62 13.34
N THR A 160 -76.09 15.76 12.07
CA THR A 160 -76.69 16.75 11.14
C THR A 160 -77.26 16.18 9.84
N VAL A 161 -77.14 14.87 9.61
CA VAL A 161 -77.32 14.24 8.30
C VAL A 161 -78.38 13.13 8.34
N THR A 162 -79.19 12.99 7.29
CA THR A 162 -80.29 12.00 7.27
C THR A 162 -79.75 10.56 7.29
N GLU A 163 -80.52 9.61 7.84
CA GLU A 163 -80.08 8.21 7.96
C GLU A 163 -79.66 7.59 6.61
N ARG A 164 -80.34 7.99 5.52
CA ARG A 164 -80.04 7.55 4.15
C ARG A 164 -78.72 8.10 3.61
N GLU A 165 -78.30 9.28 4.06
CA GLU A 165 -77.02 9.91 3.71
C GLU A 165 -75.88 9.43 4.61
N LYS A 166 -76.14 9.26 5.90
CA LYS A 166 -75.27 8.58 6.87
C LYS A 166 -74.89 7.18 6.37
N GLN A 167 -75.85 6.38 5.90
CA GLN A 167 -75.56 5.08 5.29
C GLN A 167 -74.70 5.19 4.02
N LYS A 168 -74.89 6.21 3.17
CA LYS A 168 -74.02 6.46 2.00
C LYS A 168 -72.59 6.80 2.42
N LEU A 169 -72.41 7.62 3.47
CA LEU A 169 -71.11 7.99 4.01
C LEU A 169 -70.38 6.78 4.63
N LEU A 170 -71.08 5.97 5.44
CA LEU A 170 -70.53 4.72 5.99
C LEU A 170 -70.14 3.73 4.89
N ASN A 171 -70.95 3.59 3.83
CA ASN A 171 -70.62 2.75 2.68
C ASN A 171 -69.38 3.27 1.90
N LYS A 172 -69.19 4.59 1.81
CA LYS A 172 -67.96 5.18 1.24
C LYS A 172 -66.75 4.93 2.13
N LEU A 173 -66.91 5.07 3.46
CA LEU A 173 -65.85 4.84 4.43
C LEU A 173 -65.38 3.38 4.38
N LYS A 174 -66.30 2.41 4.40
CA LYS A 174 -66.00 0.98 4.26
C LYS A 174 -65.20 0.67 2.99
N LYS A 175 -65.64 1.16 1.83
CA LYS A 175 -64.90 1.02 0.56
C LYS A 175 -63.51 1.67 0.61
N SER A 176 -63.35 2.77 1.35
CA SER A 176 -62.06 3.40 1.57
C SER A 176 -61.14 2.56 2.46
N THR A 177 -61.67 1.93 3.52
CA THR A 177 -60.91 1.00 4.39
C THR A 177 -60.47 -0.25 3.63
N GLU A 178 -61.38 -0.87 2.85
CA GLU A 178 -61.06 -2.02 1.99
C GLU A 178 -59.98 -1.69 0.96
N LYS A 179 -60.03 -0.47 0.38
CA LYS A 179 -58.99 0.00 -0.53
C LYS A 179 -57.67 0.25 0.20
N LEU A 180 -57.71 0.85 1.39
CA LEU A 180 -56.52 1.16 2.18
C LEU A 180 -55.77 -0.13 2.54
N SER A 181 -56.48 -1.13 3.08
CA SER A 181 -55.93 -2.46 3.41
C SER A 181 -55.26 -3.14 2.21
N LYS A 182 -55.86 -3.09 1.01
CA LYS A 182 -55.26 -3.65 -0.22
C LYS A 182 -53.98 -2.94 -0.67
N GLU A 183 -53.87 -1.64 -0.40
CA GLU A 183 -52.70 -0.83 -0.79
C GLU A 183 -51.59 -0.92 0.26
N ASP A 184 -51.96 -1.15 1.52
CA ASP A 184 -51.05 -1.44 2.63
C ASP A 184 -50.39 -2.81 2.46
N GLU A 185 -51.18 -3.86 2.20
CA GLU A 185 -50.67 -5.20 1.86
C GLU A 185 -49.73 -5.16 0.64
N ASN A 186 -50.08 -4.38 -0.39
CA ASN A 186 -49.23 -4.19 -1.58
C ASN A 186 -47.88 -3.52 -1.24
N TYR A 187 -47.88 -2.54 -0.33
CA TYR A 187 -46.66 -1.93 0.19
C TYR A 187 -45.86 -2.90 1.06
N TYR A 188 -46.50 -3.64 1.95
CA TYR A 188 -45.89 -4.64 2.81
C TYR A 188 -45.17 -5.73 2.00
N GLN A 189 -45.84 -6.34 1.02
CA GLN A 189 -45.24 -7.37 0.16
C GLN A 189 -44.02 -6.84 -0.61
N LYS A 190 -44.07 -5.59 -1.11
CA LYS A 190 -42.92 -4.95 -1.76
C LYS A 190 -41.78 -4.65 -0.80
N ASN A 191 -42.08 -4.20 0.41
CA ASN A 191 -41.11 -3.95 1.48
C ASN A 191 -40.40 -5.24 1.89
N MET A 192 -41.13 -6.34 2.07
CA MET A 192 -40.56 -7.66 2.38
C MET A 192 -39.68 -8.20 1.25
N ALA A 193 -40.11 -8.04 -0.01
CA ALA A 193 -39.26 -8.33 -1.17
C ALA A 193 -38.02 -7.41 -1.26
N GLY A 194 -38.14 -6.17 -0.78
CA GLY A 194 -37.03 -5.22 -0.62
C GLY A 194 -35.99 -5.71 0.37
N CYS A 195 -36.39 -6.18 1.55
CA CYS A 195 -35.50 -6.80 2.51
C CYS A 195 -34.76 -8.02 1.91
N SER A 196 -35.47 -8.90 1.19
CA SER A 196 -34.88 -10.07 0.53
C SER A 196 -33.90 -9.71 -0.59
N THR A 197 -34.22 -8.71 -1.43
CA THR A 197 -33.34 -8.27 -2.52
C THR A 197 -32.12 -7.49 -2.01
N ARG A 198 -32.29 -6.67 -0.97
CA ARG A 198 -31.19 -6.01 -0.25
C ARG A 198 -30.20 -7.03 0.32
N LEU A 199 -30.69 -8.01 1.08
CA LEU A 199 -29.83 -9.04 1.69
C LEU A 199 -29.05 -9.85 0.62
N LYS A 200 -29.68 -10.18 -0.51
CA LYS A 200 -28.99 -10.85 -1.63
C LYS A 200 -27.87 -10.00 -2.24
N TRP A 201 -28.06 -8.68 -2.33
CA TRP A 201 -27.05 -7.75 -2.82
C TRP A 201 -25.93 -7.52 -1.81
N GLU A 202 -26.25 -7.36 -0.52
CA GLU A 202 -25.26 -7.22 0.56
C GLU A 202 -24.39 -8.49 0.68
N ASN A 203 -24.97 -9.69 0.63
CA ASN A 203 -24.22 -10.95 0.58
C ASN A 203 -23.36 -11.08 -0.69
N MET A 204 -23.82 -10.57 -1.84
CA MET A 204 -23.04 -10.57 -3.08
C MET A 204 -21.83 -9.62 -2.98
N LEU A 205 -22.00 -8.45 -2.35
CA LEU A 205 -20.90 -7.53 -2.05
C LEU A 205 -19.88 -8.16 -1.11
N GLU A 206 -20.31 -8.83 -0.04
CA GLU A 206 -19.44 -9.50 0.94
C GLU A 206 -18.62 -10.64 0.28
N ASN A 207 -19.28 -11.50 -0.49
CA ASN A 207 -18.61 -12.57 -1.25
C ASN A 207 -17.63 -12.03 -2.30
N SER A 208 -17.99 -10.92 -2.97
CA SER A 208 -17.14 -10.28 -3.97
C SER A 208 -15.95 -9.57 -3.35
N TYR A 209 -16.14 -8.93 -2.19
CA TYR A 209 -15.07 -8.34 -1.38
C TYR A 209 -14.05 -9.39 -0.97
N GLN A 210 -14.50 -10.50 -0.35
CA GLN A 210 -13.60 -11.58 0.03
C GLN A 210 -12.88 -12.18 -1.19
N SER A 211 -13.59 -12.33 -2.31
CA SER A 211 -13.00 -12.84 -3.55
C SER A 211 -11.94 -11.93 -4.14
N ILE A 212 -12.06 -10.59 -4.03
CA ILE A 212 -11.02 -9.65 -4.46
C ILE A 212 -9.86 -9.65 -3.45
N LEU A 213 -10.14 -9.72 -2.14
CA LEU A 213 -9.11 -9.77 -1.10
C LEU A 213 -8.17 -10.98 -1.29
N GLU A 214 -8.70 -12.16 -1.60
CA GLU A 214 -7.86 -13.34 -1.90
C GLU A 214 -7.03 -13.18 -3.19
N LEU A 215 -7.53 -12.45 -4.20
CA LEU A 215 -6.74 -12.15 -5.41
C LEU A 215 -5.60 -11.17 -5.10
N GLU A 216 -5.84 -10.17 -4.24
CA GLU A 216 -4.78 -9.25 -3.82
C GLU A 216 -3.70 -9.96 -2.98
N LYS A 217 -4.08 -10.90 -2.11
CA LYS A 217 -3.12 -11.78 -1.42
C LYS A 217 -2.26 -12.58 -2.40
N GLU A 218 -2.89 -13.23 -3.38
CA GLU A 218 -2.18 -14.00 -4.42
C GLU A 218 -1.23 -13.10 -5.22
N ARG A 219 -1.66 -11.88 -5.58
CA ARG A 219 -0.84 -10.90 -6.32
C ARG A 219 0.36 -10.42 -5.51
N ILE A 220 0.18 -10.13 -4.21
CA ILE A 220 1.26 -9.69 -3.32
C ILE A 220 2.26 -10.82 -3.09
N GLN A 221 1.78 -12.05 -2.84
CA GLN A 221 2.65 -13.22 -2.68
C GLN A 221 3.46 -13.50 -3.96
N LEU A 222 2.85 -13.36 -5.14
CA LEU A 222 3.54 -13.50 -6.42
C LEU A 222 4.67 -12.48 -6.58
N LEU A 223 4.43 -11.21 -6.24
CA LEU A 223 5.46 -10.16 -6.27
C LEU A 223 6.62 -10.46 -5.31
N CYS A 224 6.32 -10.95 -4.10
CA CYS A 224 7.34 -11.37 -3.13
C CYS A 224 8.16 -12.57 -3.66
N ASN A 225 7.50 -13.56 -4.26
CA ASN A 225 8.16 -14.71 -4.86
C ASN A 225 9.08 -14.30 -6.03
N ASN A 226 8.61 -13.42 -6.92
CA ASN A 226 9.40 -12.88 -8.03
C ASN A 226 10.66 -12.14 -7.52
N LEU A 227 10.53 -11.33 -6.47
CA LEU A 227 11.65 -10.61 -5.85
C LEU A 227 12.67 -11.57 -5.23
N ASN A 228 12.21 -12.60 -4.53
CA ASN A 228 13.07 -13.64 -3.95
C ASN A 228 13.84 -14.41 -5.04
N GLN A 229 13.15 -14.88 -6.08
CA GLN A 229 13.77 -15.57 -7.21
C GLN A 229 14.80 -14.68 -7.92
N TYR A 230 14.43 -13.43 -8.24
CA TYR A 230 15.35 -12.47 -8.86
C TYR A 230 16.60 -12.25 -8.01
N THR A 231 16.44 -12.12 -6.69
CA THR A 231 17.54 -11.93 -5.74
C THR A 231 18.47 -13.16 -5.69
N GLN A 232 17.92 -14.37 -5.75
CA GLN A 232 18.68 -15.62 -5.87
C GLN A 232 19.44 -15.72 -7.20
N HIS A 233 18.77 -15.43 -8.33
CA HIS A 233 19.38 -15.45 -9.67
C HIS A 233 20.55 -14.47 -9.78
N ILE A 234 20.41 -13.26 -9.24
CA ILE A 234 21.50 -12.27 -9.20
C ILE A 234 22.68 -12.74 -8.34
N SER A 235 22.43 -13.42 -7.21
CA SER A 235 23.50 -13.96 -6.35
C SER A 235 24.29 -15.07 -7.06
N ILE A 236 23.59 -16.06 -7.64
CA ILE A 236 24.21 -17.16 -8.39
C ILE A 236 24.96 -16.62 -9.62
N PHE A 237 24.40 -15.62 -10.30
CA PHE A 237 25.06 -14.91 -11.39
C PHE A 237 26.39 -14.27 -10.93
N GLY A 238 26.38 -13.49 -9.84
CA GLY A 238 27.58 -12.83 -9.32
C GLY A 238 28.68 -13.81 -8.88
N GLN A 239 28.30 -14.90 -8.20
CA GLN A 239 29.24 -15.97 -7.81
C GLN A 239 29.86 -16.64 -9.03
N THR A 240 29.05 -17.09 -9.99
CA THR A 240 29.52 -17.77 -11.20
C THR A 240 30.43 -16.86 -12.04
N LEU A 241 30.07 -15.58 -12.15
CA LEU A 241 30.87 -14.58 -12.83
C LEU A 241 32.23 -14.38 -12.15
N THR A 242 32.28 -14.38 -10.82
CA THR A 242 33.54 -14.26 -10.05
C THR A 242 34.47 -15.44 -10.33
N THR A 243 33.96 -16.68 -10.28
CA THR A 243 34.73 -17.89 -10.61
C THR A 243 35.28 -17.87 -12.05
N CYS A 244 34.54 -17.34 -13.01
CA CYS A 244 35.05 -17.18 -14.39
C CYS A 244 36.24 -16.21 -14.46
N HIS A 245 36.29 -15.17 -13.61
CA HIS A 245 37.42 -14.24 -13.56
C HIS A 245 38.64 -14.81 -12.86
N GLU A 246 38.46 -15.61 -11.81
CA GLU A 246 39.56 -16.32 -11.15
C GLU A 246 40.28 -17.27 -12.12
N GLN A 247 39.54 -17.94 -13.01
CA GLN A 247 40.11 -18.77 -14.07
C GLN A 247 40.92 -17.96 -15.08
N ILE A 248 40.40 -16.80 -15.52
CA ILE A 248 41.14 -15.88 -16.40
C ILE A 248 42.42 -15.37 -15.71
N HIS A 249 42.32 -14.92 -14.46
CA HIS A 249 43.46 -14.40 -13.70
C HIS A 249 44.53 -15.48 -13.51
N CYS A 250 44.13 -16.72 -13.23
CA CYS A 250 45.01 -17.90 -13.13
C CYS A 250 45.65 -18.30 -14.47
N ALA A 251 45.07 -17.92 -15.61
CA ALA A 251 45.69 -18.08 -16.93
C ALA A 251 46.70 -16.95 -17.22
N ILE A 252 46.36 -15.70 -16.87
CA ILE A 252 47.26 -14.53 -17.01
C ILE A 252 48.49 -14.68 -16.11
N SER A 253 48.33 -15.13 -14.87
CA SER A 253 49.44 -15.33 -13.91
C SER A 253 50.40 -16.47 -14.27
N LYS A 254 50.15 -17.20 -15.37
CA LYS A 254 51.01 -18.26 -15.93
C LYS A 254 51.70 -17.84 -17.22
N ILE A 255 51.59 -16.57 -17.62
CA ILE A 255 52.35 -16.00 -18.73
C ILE A 255 53.82 -15.90 -18.32
N ASP A 256 54.70 -16.46 -19.15
CA ASP A 256 56.15 -16.52 -18.98
C ASP A 256 56.76 -16.00 -20.29
N VAL A 257 57.19 -14.74 -20.28
CA VAL A 257 57.61 -14.00 -21.49
C VAL A 257 58.96 -14.53 -21.98
N GLU A 258 59.88 -14.78 -21.06
CA GLU A 258 61.19 -15.35 -21.31
C GLU A 258 61.08 -16.73 -21.98
N LYS A 259 60.15 -17.58 -21.54
CA LYS A 259 59.88 -18.89 -22.15
C LYS A 259 59.28 -18.79 -23.55
N ASP A 260 58.36 -17.85 -23.79
CA ASP A 260 57.81 -17.61 -25.13
C ASP A 260 58.88 -17.07 -26.09
N ILE A 261 59.78 -16.20 -25.62
CA ILE A 261 60.94 -15.71 -26.39
C ILE A 261 61.91 -16.86 -26.71
N GLN A 262 62.23 -17.70 -25.73
CA GLN A 262 63.13 -18.84 -25.92
C GLN A 262 62.58 -19.82 -26.98
N ALA A 263 61.28 -20.13 -26.93
CA ALA A 263 60.62 -20.99 -27.92
C ALA A 263 60.66 -20.38 -29.35
N LEU A 264 60.52 -19.06 -29.47
CA LEU A 264 60.63 -18.34 -30.74
C LEU A 264 62.07 -18.40 -31.31
N ILE A 265 63.08 -18.23 -30.46
CA ILE A 265 64.50 -18.31 -30.85
C ILE A 265 64.85 -19.72 -31.33
N GLU A 266 64.46 -20.75 -30.59
CA GLU A 266 64.73 -22.16 -30.93
C GLU A 266 64.15 -22.54 -32.29
N GLU A 267 62.92 -22.14 -32.59
CA GLU A 267 62.28 -22.41 -33.86
C GLU A 267 62.89 -21.60 -35.03
N THR A 268 63.22 -20.33 -34.79
CA THR A 268 63.86 -19.49 -35.82
C THR A 268 65.26 -20.00 -36.15
N ALA A 269 65.99 -20.54 -35.15
CA ALA A 269 67.26 -21.21 -35.35
C ALA A 269 67.14 -22.51 -36.16
N ILE A 270 66.07 -23.29 -35.99
CA ILE A 270 65.79 -24.48 -36.82
C ILE A 270 65.57 -24.07 -38.28
N SER A 271 64.75 -23.04 -38.55
CA SER A 271 64.54 -22.48 -39.89
C SER A 271 65.84 -22.01 -40.56
N ALA A 272 66.75 -21.39 -39.80
CA ALA A 272 68.03 -20.92 -40.31
C ALA A 272 68.97 -22.04 -40.78
N THR A 273 68.80 -23.29 -40.31
CA THR A 273 69.64 -24.41 -40.78
C THR A 273 69.36 -24.85 -42.22
N GLU A 274 68.21 -24.49 -42.79
CA GLU A 274 67.86 -24.76 -44.20
C GLU A 274 68.34 -23.65 -45.17
N ASN A 275 68.57 -22.43 -44.69
CA ASN A 275 69.02 -21.29 -45.51
C ASN A 275 70.31 -20.65 -44.99
N LYS A 276 71.45 -21.15 -45.49
CA LYS A 276 72.76 -20.48 -45.31
C LYS A 276 72.87 -19.20 -46.12
N SER A 277 72.57 -18.07 -45.49
CA SER A 277 72.97 -16.72 -45.94
C SER A 277 73.21 -15.82 -44.73
N GLU A 278 74.26 -14.99 -44.77
CA GLU A 278 74.53 -13.97 -43.75
C GLU A 278 73.39 -12.94 -43.69
N PHE A 279 72.70 -12.82 -42.56
CA PHE A 279 71.85 -11.68 -42.24
C PHE A 279 72.04 -11.23 -40.78
N LEU A 280 71.91 -9.91 -40.57
CA LEU A 280 72.52 -9.19 -39.45
C LEU A 280 71.90 -9.52 -38.09
N LEU A 281 72.76 -9.85 -37.12
CA LEU A 281 72.37 -10.09 -35.72
C LEU A 281 71.69 -8.87 -35.07
N THR A 282 71.99 -7.66 -35.56
CA THR A 282 71.45 -6.39 -35.04
C THR A 282 69.94 -6.26 -35.23
N ASP A 283 69.40 -6.64 -36.40
CA ASP A 283 67.96 -6.53 -36.67
C ASP A 283 67.14 -7.50 -35.80
N TYR A 284 67.69 -8.68 -35.51
CA TYR A 284 67.05 -9.66 -34.61
C TYR A 284 66.87 -9.13 -33.19
N PHE A 285 67.86 -8.43 -32.63
CA PHE A 285 67.72 -7.81 -31.31
C PHE A 285 66.62 -6.75 -31.30
N SER A 286 66.57 -5.87 -32.32
CA SER A 286 65.52 -4.86 -32.43
C SER A 286 64.12 -5.46 -32.62
N ILE A 287 63.98 -6.55 -33.39
CA ILE A 287 62.72 -7.27 -33.54
C ILE A 287 62.28 -7.90 -32.21
N LEU A 288 63.19 -8.57 -31.50
CA LEU A 288 62.91 -9.18 -30.19
C LEU A 288 62.52 -8.13 -29.13
N GLU A 289 63.15 -6.95 -29.15
CA GLU A 289 62.84 -5.86 -28.22
C GLU A 289 61.45 -5.24 -28.50
N LEU A 290 61.11 -5.03 -29.78
CA LEU A 290 59.77 -4.62 -30.20
C LEU A 290 58.68 -5.66 -29.87
N GLU A 291 58.98 -6.95 -30.04
CA GLU A 291 58.05 -8.04 -29.69
C GLU A 291 57.86 -8.14 -28.17
N LYS A 292 58.93 -7.92 -27.37
CA LYS A 292 58.88 -7.82 -25.91
C LYS A 292 58.02 -6.65 -25.43
N GLU A 293 58.19 -5.45 -25.99
CA GLU A 293 57.33 -4.29 -25.69
C GLU A 293 55.86 -4.57 -26.03
N ARG A 294 55.61 -5.19 -27.19
CA ARG A 294 54.25 -5.58 -27.62
C ARG A 294 53.61 -6.62 -26.69
N ILE A 295 54.36 -7.61 -26.20
CA ILE A 295 53.88 -8.58 -25.22
C ILE A 295 53.57 -7.89 -23.88
N GLN A 296 54.45 -7.00 -23.41
CA GLN A 296 54.23 -6.25 -22.17
C GLN A 296 52.97 -5.36 -22.24
N LEU A 297 52.73 -4.70 -23.39
CA LEU A 297 51.53 -3.90 -23.63
C LEU A 297 50.25 -4.76 -23.56
N LEU A 298 50.28 -5.97 -24.14
CA LEU A 298 49.16 -6.91 -24.07
C LEU A 298 48.88 -7.32 -22.62
N CYS A 299 49.90 -7.67 -21.83
CA CYS A 299 49.76 -8.01 -20.41
C CYS A 299 49.15 -6.87 -19.57
N ASN A 300 49.48 -5.61 -19.86
CA ASN A 300 48.89 -4.46 -19.15
C ASN A 300 47.40 -4.30 -19.46
N ASN A 301 47.00 -4.41 -20.74
CA ASN A 301 45.59 -4.33 -21.16
C ASN A 301 44.75 -5.48 -20.57
N LEU A 302 45.34 -6.67 -20.46
CA LEU A 302 44.74 -7.85 -19.84
C LEU A 302 44.38 -7.60 -18.37
N ASN A 303 45.31 -7.02 -17.60
CA ASN A 303 45.08 -6.71 -16.19
C ASN A 303 43.99 -5.65 -15.98
N GLN A 304 43.95 -4.59 -16.81
CA GLN A 304 42.88 -3.58 -16.73
C GLN A 304 41.49 -4.20 -17.00
N TYR A 305 41.37 -5.05 -18.01
CA TYR A 305 40.12 -5.75 -18.31
C TYR A 305 39.64 -6.61 -17.14
N THR A 306 40.55 -7.33 -16.46
CA THR A 306 40.22 -8.12 -15.27
C THR A 306 39.75 -7.27 -14.09
N GLN A 307 40.37 -6.10 -13.85
CA GLN A 307 39.96 -5.18 -12.78
C GLN A 307 38.54 -4.66 -12.98
N HIS A 308 38.18 -4.23 -14.20
CA HIS A 308 36.85 -3.68 -14.48
C HIS A 308 35.71 -4.64 -14.16
N ILE A 309 35.86 -5.95 -14.44
CA ILE A 309 34.78 -6.92 -14.21
C ILE A 309 34.74 -7.39 -12.76
N SER A 310 35.87 -7.40 -12.05
CA SER A 310 35.90 -7.61 -10.59
C SER A 310 35.06 -6.56 -9.84
N ILE A 311 35.22 -5.28 -10.21
CA ILE A 311 34.42 -4.17 -9.65
C ILE A 311 32.92 -4.38 -9.94
N PHE A 312 32.57 -4.75 -11.17
CA PHE A 312 31.17 -5.03 -11.55
C PHE A 312 30.55 -6.18 -10.73
N GLY A 313 31.31 -7.26 -10.49
CA GLY A 313 30.87 -8.37 -9.64
C GLY A 313 30.62 -7.94 -8.19
N GLN A 314 31.51 -7.12 -7.61
CA GLN A 314 31.33 -6.59 -6.26
C GLN A 314 30.08 -5.68 -6.15
N THR A 315 29.85 -4.80 -7.12
CA THR A 315 28.67 -3.93 -7.15
C THR A 315 27.36 -4.73 -7.18
N LEU A 316 27.31 -5.83 -7.94
CA LEU A 316 26.16 -6.73 -7.97
C LEU A 316 25.86 -7.37 -6.61
N THR A 317 26.89 -7.77 -5.86
CA THR A 317 26.75 -8.32 -4.51
C THR A 317 26.19 -7.30 -3.52
N THR A 318 26.68 -6.05 -3.54
CA THR A 318 26.15 -4.98 -2.68
C THR A 318 24.69 -4.66 -2.99
N CYS A 319 24.30 -4.63 -4.27
CA CYS A 319 22.89 -4.45 -4.64
C CYS A 319 21.99 -5.61 -4.16
N HIS A 320 22.50 -6.86 -4.19
CA HIS A 320 21.77 -8.02 -3.67
C HIS A 320 21.50 -7.88 -2.16
N GLU A 321 22.49 -7.46 -1.37
CA GLU A 321 22.34 -7.25 0.09
C GLU A 321 21.30 -6.16 0.41
N GLN A 322 21.32 -5.06 -0.32
CA GLN A 322 20.34 -3.97 -0.18
C GLN A 322 18.90 -4.43 -0.51
N ILE A 323 18.73 -5.17 -1.61
CA ILE A 323 17.43 -5.73 -2.01
C ILE A 323 16.94 -6.75 -0.97
N HIS A 324 17.81 -7.64 -0.48
CA HIS A 324 17.47 -8.61 0.55
C HIS A 324 17.06 -7.93 1.87
N CYS A 325 17.73 -6.84 2.27
CA CYS A 325 17.36 -6.02 3.43
C CYS A 325 16.02 -5.29 3.24
N ALA A 326 15.66 -4.91 2.01
CA ALA A 326 14.35 -4.35 1.71
C ALA A 326 13.25 -5.42 1.77
N ILE A 327 13.49 -6.60 1.19
CA ILE A 327 12.55 -7.74 1.22
C ILE A 327 12.30 -8.20 2.66
N SER A 328 13.33 -8.28 3.51
CA SER A 328 13.17 -8.71 4.91
C SER A 328 12.37 -7.72 5.79
N LYS A 329 12.02 -6.53 5.27
CA LYS A 329 11.14 -5.55 5.93
C LYS A 329 9.68 -5.65 5.46
N ILE A 330 9.39 -6.45 4.43
CA ILE A 330 8.02 -6.68 3.93
C ILE A 330 7.36 -7.74 4.81
N ASP A 331 6.59 -7.29 5.79
CA ASP A 331 5.77 -8.16 6.63
C ASP A 331 4.35 -8.23 6.04
N VAL A 332 4.18 -9.11 5.06
CA VAL A 332 2.91 -9.28 4.31
C VAL A 332 1.74 -9.53 5.25
N GLU A 333 1.94 -10.24 6.36
CA GLU A 333 0.88 -10.55 7.32
C GLU A 333 0.48 -9.30 8.11
N LYS A 334 1.45 -8.48 8.51
CA LYS A 334 1.23 -7.23 9.26
C LYS A 334 0.70 -6.07 8.40
N ASP A 335 1.14 -5.95 7.16
CA ASP A 335 0.64 -4.95 6.21
C ASP A 335 -0.81 -5.27 5.78
N ILE A 336 -1.13 -6.57 5.60
CA ILE A 336 -2.51 -7.02 5.39
C ILE A 336 -3.34 -6.84 6.66
N GLN A 337 -2.80 -7.14 7.84
CA GLN A 337 -3.49 -6.93 9.10
C GLN A 337 -3.80 -5.44 9.34
N ALA A 338 -2.89 -4.52 8.99
CA ALA A 338 -3.13 -3.08 9.05
C ALA A 338 -4.27 -2.65 8.11
N LEU A 339 -4.27 -3.12 6.86
CA LEU A 339 -5.37 -2.88 5.91
C LEU A 339 -6.71 -3.49 6.38
N ILE A 340 -6.68 -4.66 7.00
CA ILE A 340 -7.86 -5.31 7.58
C ILE A 340 -8.34 -4.54 8.81
N GLU A 341 -7.47 -4.05 9.69
CA GLU A 341 -7.85 -3.27 10.87
C GLU A 341 -8.43 -1.91 10.48
N GLU A 342 -7.79 -1.19 9.54
CA GLU A 342 -8.26 0.10 9.03
C GLU A 342 -9.64 -0.01 8.35
N THR A 343 -9.92 -1.11 7.64
CA THR A 343 -11.25 -1.39 7.04
C THR A 343 -12.26 -1.99 8.03
N ALA A 344 -11.83 -2.82 8.98
CA ALA A 344 -12.71 -3.45 9.97
C ALA A 344 -13.19 -2.48 11.06
N ILE A 345 -12.39 -1.48 11.44
CA ILE A 345 -12.83 -0.38 12.33
C ILE A 345 -14.04 0.33 11.70
N SER A 346 -13.91 0.73 10.43
CA SER A 346 -15.02 1.35 9.69
C SER A 346 -16.25 0.44 9.54
N ALA A 347 -16.06 -0.87 9.34
CA ALA A 347 -17.16 -1.83 9.21
C ALA A 347 -17.87 -2.13 10.54
N THR A 348 -17.14 -2.21 11.66
CA THR A 348 -17.69 -2.57 12.97
C THR A 348 -18.39 -1.41 13.67
N GLU A 349 -17.85 -0.19 13.57
CA GLU A 349 -18.52 1.02 14.09
C GLU A 349 -19.88 1.23 13.42
N ASN A 350 -19.94 1.20 12.08
CA ASN A 350 -21.17 1.46 11.32
C ASN A 350 -22.23 0.34 11.41
N LYS A 351 -21.81 -0.93 11.59
CA LYS A 351 -22.76 -2.06 11.76
C LYS A 351 -23.52 -1.95 13.09
N SER A 352 -22.92 -1.31 14.10
CA SER A 352 -23.61 -0.99 15.35
C SER A 352 -24.62 0.15 15.15
N GLU A 353 -24.21 1.28 14.56
CA GLU A 353 -25.03 2.51 14.50
C GLU A 353 -26.33 2.34 13.70
N PHE A 354 -26.29 1.65 12.55
CA PHE A 354 -27.47 1.45 11.69
C PHE A 354 -28.49 0.48 12.28
N LEU A 355 -28.04 -0.64 12.88
CA LEU A 355 -28.94 -1.57 13.56
C LEU A 355 -29.50 -0.97 14.85
N LEU A 356 -28.73 -0.11 15.54
CA LEU A 356 -29.23 0.65 16.68
C LEU A 356 -30.40 1.55 16.27
N THR A 357 -30.26 2.41 15.26
CA THR A 357 -31.25 3.48 14.99
C THR A 357 -32.64 2.95 14.63
N ASP A 358 -32.75 1.95 13.74
CA ASP A 358 -34.06 1.36 13.39
C ASP A 358 -34.69 0.56 14.55
N TYR A 359 -33.86 -0.10 15.37
CA TYR A 359 -34.31 -0.79 16.59
C TYR A 359 -34.76 0.21 17.68
N PHE A 360 -34.05 1.33 17.80
CA PHE A 360 -34.33 2.42 18.74
C PHE A 360 -35.69 3.07 18.46
N VAL A 361 -35.93 3.49 17.21
CA VAL A 361 -37.21 4.06 16.78
C VAL A 361 -38.36 3.05 16.94
N SER A 362 -38.11 1.77 16.66
CA SER A 362 -39.12 0.72 16.83
C SER A 362 -39.50 0.48 18.30
N LEU A 363 -38.51 0.48 19.21
CA LEU A 363 -38.73 0.37 20.65
C LEU A 363 -39.42 1.62 21.23
N GLU A 364 -39.01 2.81 20.83
CA GLU A 364 -39.58 4.08 21.29
C GLU A 364 -41.06 4.23 20.85
N LEU A 365 -41.40 3.77 19.64
CA LEU A 365 -42.79 3.68 19.18
C LEU A 365 -43.60 2.63 19.97
N MET A 366 -43.02 1.48 20.31
CA MET A 366 -43.67 0.47 21.17
C MET A 366 -43.95 1.03 22.57
N LEU A 367 -42.95 1.64 23.22
CA LEU A 367 -43.07 2.27 24.54
C LEU A 367 -44.18 3.32 24.57
N LYS A 368 -44.30 4.12 23.50
CA LYS A 368 -45.34 5.16 23.35
C LYS A 368 -46.75 4.59 23.12
N ALA A 369 -46.87 3.48 22.39
CA ALA A 369 -48.14 2.79 22.15
C ALA A 369 -48.69 2.11 23.42
N TYR A 370 -47.81 1.48 24.22
CA TYR A 370 -48.20 0.80 25.47
C TYR A 370 -48.52 1.78 26.61
N SER A 371 -47.70 2.82 26.80
CA SER A 371 -47.96 3.86 27.82
C SER A 371 -49.27 4.63 27.59
N SER A 372 -49.78 4.62 26.36
CA SER A 372 -51.05 5.26 25.99
C SER A 372 -52.29 4.36 26.19
N ASN A 373 -52.12 3.06 26.51
CA ASN A 373 -53.22 2.07 26.62
C ASN A 373 -53.02 1.13 27.84
N SER A 374 -53.24 1.63 29.06
CA SER A 374 -53.05 0.87 30.30
C SER A 374 -54.26 0.02 30.78
N SER A 375 -55.35 -0.03 30.01
CA SER A 375 -56.68 -0.46 30.50
C SER A 375 -57.04 -1.95 30.33
N PHE A 376 -56.10 -2.83 29.94
CA PHE A 376 -56.43 -4.20 29.50
C PHE A 376 -55.47 -5.31 30.01
N SER A 377 -54.87 -5.18 31.20
CA SER A 377 -53.97 -6.22 31.73
C SER A 377 -54.10 -6.43 33.24
N ASP A 378 -53.99 -7.69 33.67
CA ASP A 378 -54.05 -8.10 35.07
C ASP A 378 -52.79 -7.66 35.87
N PRO A 379 -52.82 -7.74 37.22
CA PRO A 379 -51.71 -7.26 38.05
C PRO A 379 -50.37 -7.99 37.86
N GLU A 380 -50.38 -9.26 37.46
CA GLU A 380 -49.15 -10.03 37.24
C GLU A 380 -48.56 -9.71 35.87
N SER A 381 -49.42 -9.59 34.84
CA SER A 381 -49.03 -9.01 33.55
C SER A 381 -48.48 -7.60 33.70
N GLN A 382 -49.11 -6.72 34.49
CA GLN A 382 -48.58 -5.37 34.75
C GLN A 382 -47.18 -5.40 35.41
N LYS A 383 -46.96 -6.29 36.38
CA LYS A 383 -45.66 -6.43 37.05
C LYS A 383 -44.57 -6.96 36.11
N ASN A 384 -44.91 -7.94 35.27
CA ASN A 384 -44.00 -8.48 34.26
C ASN A 384 -43.70 -7.44 33.16
N THR A 385 -44.72 -6.67 32.74
CA THR A 385 -44.54 -5.55 31.82
C THR A 385 -43.67 -4.44 32.43
N ALA A 386 -43.83 -4.10 33.71
CA ALA A 386 -42.98 -3.12 34.39
C ALA A 386 -41.52 -3.57 34.48
N ALA A 387 -41.26 -4.85 34.79
CA ALA A 387 -39.91 -5.41 34.79
C ALA A 387 -39.28 -5.38 33.38
N LEU A 388 -40.06 -5.74 32.34
CA LEU A 388 -39.62 -5.66 30.94
C LEU A 388 -39.38 -4.21 30.50
N MET A 389 -40.20 -3.25 30.96
CA MET A 389 -40.04 -1.82 30.74
C MET A 389 -38.71 -1.32 31.34
N ASP A 390 -38.38 -1.74 32.55
CA ASP A 390 -37.13 -1.38 33.23
C ASP A 390 -35.90 -2.01 32.58
N GLU A 391 -36.02 -3.21 32.01
CA GLU A 391 -34.97 -3.87 31.22
C GLU A 391 -34.77 -3.19 29.85
N ILE A 392 -35.86 -2.84 29.17
CA ILE A 392 -35.84 -2.07 27.92
C ILE A 392 -35.23 -0.69 28.15
N ASN A 393 -35.63 0.02 29.20
CA ASN A 393 -35.03 1.30 29.60
C ASN A 393 -33.55 1.17 29.98
N LEU A 394 -33.09 0.01 30.49
CA LEU A 394 -31.65 -0.22 30.73
C LEU A 394 -30.90 -0.29 29.41
N LYS A 395 -31.40 -1.09 28.47
CA LYS A 395 -30.82 -1.25 27.14
C LYS A 395 -30.80 0.10 26.42
N LEU A 396 -31.91 0.86 26.46
CA LEU A 396 -32.01 2.19 25.88
C LEU A 396 -30.92 3.14 26.43
N ASN A 397 -30.79 3.24 27.75
CA ASN A 397 -29.84 4.16 28.39
C ASN A 397 -28.37 3.75 28.12
N LEU A 398 -28.05 2.45 28.13
CA LEU A 398 -26.72 1.94 27.78
C LEU A 398 -26.37 2.21 26.31
N LEU A 399 -27.34 2.03 25.40
CA LEU A 399 -27.17 2.28 23.98
C LEU A 399 -26.99 3.79 23.68
N GLN A 400 -27.76 4.67 24.32
CA GLN A 400 -27.57 6.12 24.24
C GLN A 400 -26.20 6.56 24.77
N ALA A 401 -25.76 6.02 25.92
CA ALA A 401 -24.46 6.35 26.48
C ALA A 401 -23.29 5.88 25.58
N ASN A 402 -23.42 4.71 24.94
CA ASN A 402 -22.44 4.22 23.96
C ASN A 402 -22.45 5.03 22.66
N SER A 403 -23.62 5.44 22.16
CA SER A 403 -23.72 6.33 20.98
C SER A 403 -23.03 7.67 21.25
N TYR A 404 -23.30 8.31 22.40
CA TYR A 404 -22.60 9.53 22.81
C TYR A 404 -21.08 9.34 22.94
N LYS A 405 -20.63 8.19 23.48
CA LYS A 405 -19.21 7.84 23.58
C LYS A 405 -18.52 7.86 22.21
N LEU A 406 -19.12 7.22 21.21
CA LEU A 406 -18.62 7.18 19.83
C LEU A 406 -18.63 8.59 19.21
N SER A 407 -19.74 9.33 19.31
CA SER A 407 -19.83 10.70 18.81
C SER A 407 -18.78 11.65 19.41
N SER A 408 -18.41 11.44 20.68
CA SER A 408 -17.37 12.22 21.36
C SER A 408 -15.96 11.90 20.85
N VAL A 409 -15.68 10.62 20.57
CA VAL A 409 -14.39 10.18 19.97
C VAL A 409 -14.27 10.68 18.52
N LEU A 410 -15.33 10.59 17.73
CA LEU A 410 -15.37 11.16 16.38
C LEU A 410 -15.15 12.67 16.39
N ALA A 411 -15.78 13.41 17.32
CA ALA A 411 -15.54 14.85 17.47
C ALA A 411 -14.08 15.17 17.88
N GLU A 412 -13.46 14.36 18.76
CA GLU A 412 -12.03 14.48 19.11
C GLU A 412 -11.13 14.26 17.86
N LEU A 413 -11.42 13.26 17.02
CA LEU A 413 -10.65 12.96 15.80
C LEU A 413 -10.84 14.00 14.68
N GLU A 414 -12.06 14.49 14.48
CA GLU A 414 -12.40 15.49 13.47
C GLU A 414 -12.10 16.94 13.89
N GLN A 415 -11.54 17.15 15.10
CA GLN A 415 -11.31 18.46 15.73
C GLN A 415 -12.58 19.34 15.82
N ARG A 416 -13.73 18.72 16.06
CA ARG A 416 -15.04 19.39 16.23
C ARG A 416 -15.37 19.57 17.71
N PRO A 417 -16.17 20.58 18.09
CA PRO A 417 -16.64 20.73 19.46
C PRO A 417 -17.47 19.51 19.88
N GLN A 418 -17.23 18.98 21.09
CA GLN A 418 -17.95 17.80 21.57
C GLN A 418 -19.45 18.08 21.73
N PRO A 419 -20.32 17.11 21.38
CA PRO A 419 -21.74 17.20 21.70
C PRO A 419 -21.97 17.21 23.23
N SER A 420 -23.11 17.70 23.69
CA SER A 420 -23.55 17.55 25.08
C SER A 420 -24.64 16.48 25.19
N HIS A 421 -24.57 15.63 26.21
CA HIS A 421 -25.53 14.53 26.39
C HIS A 421 -25.78 14.21 27.87
N PRO A 422 -27.00 13.81 28.28
CA PRO A 422 -27.34 13.54 29.69
C PRO A 422 -26.46 12.49 30.41
N TYR A 423 -25.80 11.60 29.67
CA TYR A 423 -24.91 10.56 30.21
C TYR A 423 -23.42 10.86 30.06
N SER A 424 -23.01 12.11 29.79
CA SER A 424 -21.59 12.48 29.72
C SER A 424 -20.81 12.12 30.99
N ASN A 425 -21.45 12.32 32.15
CA ASN A 425 -20.90 12.02 33.48
C ASN A 425 -20.94 10.51 33.84
N SER A 426 -21.48 9.66 32.97
CA SER A 426 -21.53 8.20 33.15
C SER A 426 -20.38 7.47 32.44
N ILE A 427 -19.51 8.18 31.70
CA ILE A 427 -18.38 7.59 30.97
C ILE A 427 -17.09 7.85 31.74
N PHE A 428 -16.41 6.78 32.13
CA PHE A 428 -15.14 6.82 32.86
C PHE A 428 -14.00 6.44 31.91
N LYS A 429 -13.06 7.36 31.67
CA LYS A 429 -11.82 7.12 30.90
C LYS A 429 -10.66 6.78 31.85
N TRP A 430 -9.77 5.86 31.47
CA TRP A 430 -8.48 5.60 32.14
C TRP A 430 -7.38 5.38 31.10
N LYS A 431 -6.11 5.62 31.46
CA LYS A 431 -4.96 5.40 30.57
C LYS A 431 -4.12 4.23 31.04
N GLU A 432 -3.63 3.45 30.08
CA GLU A 432 -2.67 2.39 30.30
C GLU A 432 -1.62 2.42 29.17
N LYS A 433 -0.37 2.73 29.54
CA LYS A 433 0.70 3.04 28.57
C LYS A 433 0.25 4.17 27.60
N GLN A 434 0.39 3.95 26.29
CA GLN A 434 -0.05 4.88 25.24
C GLN A 434 -1.55 4.77 24.91
N GLN A 435 -2.28 3.80 25.45
CA GLN A 435 -3.69 3.55 25.11
C GLN A 435 -4.65 4.17 26.15
N THR A 436 -5.77 4.70 25.67
CA THR A 436 -6.82 5.29 26.50
C THR A 436 -8.07 4.42 26.45
N HIS A 437 -8.40 3.79 27.56
CA HIS A 437 -9.57 2.94 27.73
C HIS A 437 -10.74 3.72 28.32
N SER A 438 -11.96 3.21 28.16
CA SER A 438 -13.14 3.81 28.78
C SER A 438 -14.35 2.89 28.89
N TYR A 439 -15.13 3.02 29.97
CA TYR A 439 -16.34 2.23 30.25
C TYR A 439 -17.52 3.12 30.67
N VAL A 440 -18.75 2.60 30.56
CA VAL A 440 -19.97 3.29 30.98
C VAL A 440 -20.45 2.72 32.31
N LYS A 441 -20.79 3.57 33.27
CA LYS A 441 -21.34 3.20 34.58
C LYS A 441 -22.69 3.87 34.80
N ILE A 442 -23.75 3.08 34.83
CA ILE A 442 -25.12 3.51 35.14
C ILE A 442 -25.55 2.87 36.47
N SER A 443 -25.74 3.68 37.51
CA SER A 443 -26.20 3.20 38.82
C SER A 443 -27.69 2.87 38.81
N ARG A 444 -28.09 1.79 39.50
CA ARG A 444 -29.50 1.43 39.73
C ARG A 444 -29.73 0.99 41.19
N PRO A 445 -30.89 1.32 41.80
CA PRO A 445 -31.35 0.62 42.99
C PRO A 445 -31.76 -0.81 42.60
N PHE A 446 -31.35 -1.80 43.39
CA PHE A 446 -31.65 -3.21 43.16
C PHE A 446 -32.33 -3.81 44.39
N LEU A 447 -33.46 -4.51 44.21
CA LEU A 447 -34.11 -5.28 45.26
C LEU A 447 -33.65 -6.75 45.17
N THR A 448 -32.52 -7.07 45.81
CA THR A 448 -31.95 -8.41 45.83
C THR A 448 -32.71 -9.33 46.78
N LYS A 449 -33.28 -10.43 46.27
CA LYS A 449 -33.36 -11.65 47.09
C LYS A 449 -31.93 -12.19 47.26
N ARG A 450 -31.49 -12.28 48.50
CA ARG A 450 -30.14 -12.70 48.92
C ARG A 450 -29.93 -14.20 48.61
N SER A 451 -28.79 -14.52 48.00
CA SER A 451 -28.13 -15.82 48.14
C SER A 451 -26.63 -15.54 48.25
N GLU A 452 -25.97 -16.17 49.22
CA GLU A 452 -24.59 -15.87 49.60
C GLU A 452 -23.61 -16.88 48.98
N ASN A 453 -22.35 -16.45 48.81
CA ASN A 453 -21.08 -17.20 48.98
C ASN A 453 -19.96 -16.44 48.21
N VAL A 454 -18.92 -15.88 48.87
CA VAL A 454 -17.65 -16.55 49.31
C VAL A 454 -16.73 -16.83 48.09
N VAL A 455 -15.46 -16.36 47.98
CA VAL A 455 -14.53 -15.65 48.91
C VAL A 455 -13.32 -15.00 48.15
N ASN A 456 -12.61 -14.05 48.79
CA ASN A 456 -11.23 -13.50 48.61
C ASN A 456 -10.55 -13.37 47.20
N SER A 457 -9.85 -12.30 46.77
CA SER A 457 -9.05 -11.18 47.36
C SER A 457 -7.51 -11.41 47.44
N SER A 458 -6.71 -10.32 47.27
CA SER A 458 -5.22 -10.15 47.28
C SER A 458 -4.50 -10.33 45.90
N SER A 459 -3.75 -9.39 45.29
CA SER A 459 -2.65 -8.43 45.66
C SER A 459 -1.27 -9.13 45.83
N THR A 460 -0.08 -8.71 45.36
CA THR A 460 0.56 -7.42 44.93
C THR A 460 1.52 -7.67 43.71
N GLY A 461 2.42 -6.81 43.17
CA GLY A 461 2.65 -5.35 43.26
C GLY A 461 4.15 -4.90 43.24
N GLY A 462 4.60 -4.12 42.23
CA GLY A 462 5.95 -3.49 42.08
C GLY A 462 6.89 -4.19 41.08
N GLN A 463 7.96 -3.60 40.48
CA GLN A 463 8.43 -2.24 40.16
C GLN A 463 9.86 -2.37 39.53
N SER A 464 10.29 -1.41 38.69
CA SER A 464 11.69 -0.96 38.41
C SER A 464 12.31 -1.08 36.98
N ASN A 465 13.11 -0.05 36.65
CA ASN A 465 14.01 0.27 35.51
C ASN A 465 15.30 0.88 36.18
N PRO A 466 16.39 1.43 35.53
CA PRO A 466 16.73 1.72 34.11
C PRO A 466 18.18 1.23 33.69
N SER A 467 18.77 1.54 32.51
CA SER A 467 19.78 2.64 32.24
C SER A 467 20.52 2.27 30.90
N SER A 468 20.61 3.04 29.79
CA SER A 468 21.38 4.26 29.42
C SER A 468 22.92 4.18 29.27
N SER A 469 23.48 4.43 28.06
CA SER A 469 24.69 5.26 27.77
C SER A 469 25.07 5.31 26.26
N SER A 470 26.00 6.20 25.86
CA SER A 470 26.17 6.76 24.50
C SER A 470 27.59 7.35 24.22
N THR A 471 28.04 7.39 22.93
CA THR A 471 29.02 8.32 22.27
C THR A 471 29.23 7.88 20.79
N ALA A 472 29.34 8.69 19.71
CA ALA A 472 30.13 9.90 19.36
C ALA A 472 31.64 9.59 19.09
N SER A 473 32.37 10.05 18.04
CA SER A 473 32.13 10.95 16.88
C SER A 473 33.21 10.75 15.77
N GLY A 474 33.06 11.35 14.58
CA GLY A 474 34.12 11.53 13.57
C GLY A 474 33.79 12.65 12.56
N VAL A 475 34.75 13.50 12.18
CA VAL A 475 34.53 14.77 11.43
C VAL A 475 35.42 14.86 10.19
N ALA A 476 34.87 15.36 9.08
CA ALA A 476 35.62 15.87 7.92
C ALA A 476 34.95 17.13 7.35
N GLN A 477 35.73 18.14 7.01
CA GLN A 477 35.24 19.41 6.43
C GLN A 477 35.24 19.37 4.90
N TYR A 478 34.16 19.83 4.27
CA TYR A 478 34.13 20.26 2.87
C TYR A 478 33.34 21.58 2.74
N GLY A 479 33.67 22.38 1.73
CA GLY A 479 33.32 23.80 1.68
C GLY A 479 31.81 24.11 1.65
N ASN A 480 31.41 25.11 2.45
CA ASN A 480 30.04 25.61 2.54
C ASN A 480 29.50 26.06 1.17
N SER A 481 28.64 25.24 0.56
CA SER A 481 27.86 25.65 -0.62
C SER A 481 26.58 26.35 -0.16
N LEU A 482 26.12 27.35 -0.91
CA LEU A 482 24.85 28.01 -0.66
C LEU A 482 23.80 27.46 -1.62
N CYS A 483 22.58 27.24 -1.13
CA CYS A 483 21.44 26.89 -1.97
C CYS A 483 20.22 27.76 -1.64
N LYS A 484 19.29 27.87 -2.58
CA LYS A 484 18.05 28.63 -2.46
C LYS A 484 16.85 27.71 -2.45
N ALA A 485 15.95 27.86 -1.49
CA ALA A 485 14.71 27.09 -1.42
C ALA A 485 13.73 27.47 -2.54
N LEU A 486 13.35 26.49 -3.36
CA LEU A 486 12.36 26.63 -4.44
C LEU A 486 10.93 26.43 -3.95
N TYR A 487 10.76 25.67 -2.86
CA TYR A 487 9.48 25.30 -2.26
C TYR A 487 9.58 25.34 -0.74
N PRO A 488 8.51 25.65 -0.01
CA PRO A 488 8.50 25.56 1.45
C PRO A 488 8.57 24.10 1.91
N PHE A 489 9.22 23.87 3.05
CA PHE A 489 9.31 22.57 3.70
C PHE A 489 9.08 22.73 5.21
N GLN A 490 8.18 21.92 5.76
CA GLN A 490 7.81 21.94 7.18
C GLN A 490 8.47 20.75 7.89
N ALA A 491 9.39 21.06 8.81
CA ALA A 491 10.01 20.08 9.70
C ALA A 491 8.96 19.36 10.56
N ARG A 492 9.05 18.04 10.60
CA ARG A 492 8.24 17.10 11.39
C ARG A 492 9.05 16.46 12.51
N GLN A 493 10.38 16.43 12.39
CA GLN A 493 11.31 15.95 13.41
C GLN A 493 12.20 17.10 13.91
N ASP A 494 12.72 16.99 15.14
CA ASP A 494 13.51 18.05 15.79
C ASP A 494 14.89 18.28 15.12
N ASP A 495 15.35 17.34 14.31
CA ASP A 495 16.57 17.39 13.51
C ASP A 495 16.35 17.87 12.06
N GLU A 496 15.12 18.21 11.66
CA GLU A 496 14.79 18.78 10.34
C GLU A 496 14.75 20.33 10.35
N LEU A 497 15.06 20.94 9.20
CA LEU A 497 15.13 22.39 9.04
C LEU A 497 13.92 22.91 8.23
N ASN A 498 13.08 23.75 8.85
CA ASN A 498 12.02 24.46 8.13
C ASN A 498 12.60 25.39 7.05
N LEU A 499 11.96 25.42 5.87
CA LEU A 499 12.30 26.30 4.75
C LEU A 499 11.05 27.03 4.24
N GLU A 500 11.19 28.29 3.85
CA GLU A 500 10.24 29.02 3.02
C GLU A 500 10.79 29.24 1.61
N ARG A 501 9.91 29.44 0.62
CA ARG A 501 10.33 29.71 -0.77
C ARG A 501 11.15 31.00 -0.82
N GLY A 502 12.40 30.89 -1.25
CA GLY A 502 13.34 32.00 -1.40
C GLY A 502 14.47 32.03 -0.38
N ASP A 503 14.38 31.23 0.69
CA ASP A 503 15.40 31.16 1.74
C ASP A 503 16.76 30.72 1.19
N ILE A 504 17.83 31.29 1.75
CA ILE A 504 19.22 30.98 1.39
C ILE A 504 19.86 30.15 2.51
N VAL A 505 20.09 28.86 2.24
CA VAL A 505 20.58 27.88 3.21
C VAL A 505 22.06 27.63 2.98
N THR A 506 22.84 27.56 4.06
CA THR A 506 24.24 27.11 4.01
C THR A 506 24.27 25.59 4.15
N VAL A 507 24.74 24.88 3.12
CA VAL A 507 24.87 23.42 3.11
C VAL A 507 26.19 23.02 3.78
N HIS A 508 26.11 22.14 4.78
CA HIS A 508 27.27 21.57 5.49
C HIS A 508 27.58 20.15 5.01
N THR A 509 26.56 19.34 4.71
CA THR A 509 26.71 17.96 4.24
C THR A 509 25.67 17.63 3.18
N LYS A 510 26.08 16.93 2.11
CA LYS A 510 25.18 16.39 1.08
C LYS A 510 25.21 14.86 1.14
N ASN A 511 24.10 14.22 1.48
CA ASN A 511 23.99 12.77 1.42
C ASN A 511 23.45 12.35 0.04
N GLU A 512 23.92 11.22 -0.47
CA GLU A 512 23.48 10.67 -1.77
C GLU A 512 22.02 10.18 -1.75
N GLU A 513 21.44 9.99 -0.56
CA GLU A 513 20.05 9.60 -0.31
C GLU A 513 19.03 10.76 -0.50
N GLY A 514 19.47 11.93 -1.00
CA GLY A 514 18.58 13.05 -1.34
C GLY A 514 18.19 13.98 -0.18
N TRP A 515 18.76 13.77 1.01
CA TRP A 515 18.63 14.67 2.16
C TRP A 515 19.96 15.40 2.43
N TRP A 516 19.91 16.71 2.57
CA TRP A 516 21.08 17.54 2.86
C TRP A 516 20.97 18.11 4.28
N PHE A 517 22.12 18.35 4.90
CA PHE A 517 22.22 18.99 6.22
C PHE A 517 22.78 20.39 6.05
N GLY A 518 22.12 21.38 6.64
CA GLY A 518 22.51 22.78 6.49
C GLY A 518 22.06 23.67 7.64
N SER A 519 22.22 24.98 7.47
CA SER A 519 21.77 25.98 8.43
C SER A 519 21.13 27.19 7.79
N LEU A 520 20.07 27.67 8.43
CA LEU A 520 19.31 28.87 8.10
C LEU A 520 18.98 29.61 9.40
N ASN A 521 19.21 30.93 9.45
CA ASN A 521 18.88 31.79 10.60
C ASN A 521 19.35 31.25 11.98
N GLY A 522 20.54 30.64 12.01
CA GLY A 522 21.15 30.07 13.23
C GLY A 522 20.63 28.68 13.63
N LYS A 523 19.57 28.17 13.02
CA LYS A 523 19.10 26.79 13.18
C LYS A 523 19.83 25.86 12.21
N LYS A 524 20.01 24.60 12.62
CA LYS A 524 20.61 23.52 11.82
C LYS A 524 19.64 22.36 11.73
N GLY A 525 19.63 21.67 10.59
CA GLY A 525 18.80 20.48 10.40
C GLY A 525 18.87 19.93 8.98
N HIS A 526 18.19 18.81 8.78
CA HIS A 526 18.03 18.11 7.51
C HIS A 526 16.88 18.70 6.68
N PHE A 527 17.06 18.75 5.36
CA PHE A 527 16.02 19.14 4.40
C PHE A 527 16.22 18.40 3.07
N PRO A 528 15.14 18.19 2.28
CA PRO A 528 15.24 17.47 1.02
C PRO A 528 15.97 18.29 -0.07
N ALA A 529 16.96 17.67 -0.71
CA ALA A 529 17.75 18.27 -1.79
C ALA A 529 16.88 18.74 -2.98
N ALA A 530 15.81 18.01 -3.27
CA ALA A 530 14.88 18.33 -4.35
C ALA A 530 14.08 19.63 -4.15
N TYR A 531 14.13 20.23 -2.95
CA TYR A 531 13.41 21.47 -2.63
C TYR A 531 14.30 22.72 -2.76
N VAL A 532 15.59 22.56 -3.10
CA VAL A 532 16.57 23.64 -3.19
C VAL A 532 17.32 23.64 -4.53
N GLU A 533 17.86 24.79 -4.91
CA GLU A 533 18.73 25.00 -6.07
C GLU A 533 20.10 25.49 -5.59
N GLU A 534 21.20 24.89 -6.05
CA GLU A 534 22.55 25.33 -5.69
C GLU A 534 22.93 26.65 -6.36
N LEU A 535 23.55 27.56 -5.60
CA LEU A 535 24.02 28.84 -6.11
C LEU A 535 25.49 28.74 -6.55
N PRO A 536 25.86 29.33 -7.71
CA PRO A 536 27.22 29.23 -8.23
C PRO A 536 28.23 29.96 -7.32
N SER A 537 29.23 29.24 -6.85
CA SER A 537 30.27 29.76 -5.97
C SER A 537 31.31 30.60 -6.72
N ASN A 538 31.00 31.87 -7.04
CA ASN A 538 32.05 32.88 -7.20
C ASN A 538 31.60 34.35 -7.05
N ALA A 539 32.49 35.15 -6.46
CA ALA A 539 32.54 36.63 -6.47
C ALA A 539 31.35 37.45 -5.89
N GLY A 540 31.41 37.67 -4.57
CA GLY A 540 31.26 39.02 -3.99
C GLY A 540 29.87 39.67 -3.93
N TYR A 541 29.18 39.52 -2.80
CA TYR A 541 28.21 40.51 -2.32
C TYR A 541 28.57 40.98 -0.91
N THR A 542 29.19 42.16 -0.83
CA THR A 542 29.42 42.90 0.41
C THR A 542 28.27 43.87 0.65
N GLY A 543 27.91 44.10 1.93
CA GLY A 543 27.17 45.30 2.31
C GLY A 543 25.78 45.08 2.92
N ILE A 544 25.71 45.26 4.23
CA ILE A 544 24.48 45.44 5.01
C ILE A 544 23.78 46.75 4.58
N LYS A 545 22.44 46.74 4.48
CA LYS A 545 21.60 47.84 4.99
C LYS A 545 20.13 47.42 5.19
N GLN A 546 19.57 47.86 6.32
CA GLN A 546 18.16 47.76 6.66
C GLN A 546 17.35 48.93 6.07
N ASP A 547 16.04 48.71 6.00
CA ASP A 547 14.93 49.67 5.97
C ASP A 547 14.65 50.56 4.74
N SER A 548 13.33 50.78 4.56
CA SER A 548 12.63 51.74 3.67
C SER A 548 12.57 51.32 2.19
N GLN A 549 11.42 50.96 1.60
CA GLN A 549 10.19 51.78 1.55
C GLN A 549 8.91 50.97 1.19
N ARG A 550 7.76 51.48 1.67
CA ARG A 550 6.41 51.13 1.18
C ARG A 550 6.13 51.77 -0.19
N ALA A 551 5.25 51.11 -0.94
CA ALA A 551 4.35 51.66 -1.97
C ALA A 551 4.94 52.19 -3.31
N ALA A 552 4.71 51.42 -4.38
CA ALA A 552 4.23 51.90 -5.68
C ALA A 552 3.70 50.70 -6.52
N LEU A 553 2.82 50.97 -7.50
CA LEU A 553 2.34 50.03 -8.55
C LEU A 553 1.47 48.85 -8.02
N GLN A 554 0.23 49.05 -7.57
CA GLN A 554 -0.95 49.38 -8.40
C GLN A 554 -0.73 50.41 -9.51
N ALA A 555 -0.53 49.94 -10.75
CA ALA A 555 -0.97 50.56 -12.02
C ALA A 555 -0.29 49.88 -13.23
N LEU A 556 -0.87 48.77 -13.71
CA LEU A 556 -1.04 48.38 -15.12
C LEU A 556 -1.76 47.03 -15.21
#